data_AF-A0A2V7CBR3-F1
#
_entry.id   AF-A0A2V7CBR3-F1
#
_cell.length_a   1.000
_cell.length_b   1.000
_cell.length_c   1.000
_cell.angle_alpha   90.00
_cell.angle_beta   90.00
_cell.angle_gamma   90.00
#
_symmetry.space_group_name_H-M   'P 1'
#
loop_
_entity.id
_entity.type
_entity.pdbx_description
1 polymer ?
#
loop_
_entity_poly.entity_id
_entity_poly.type
_entity_poly.pdbx_seq_one_letter_code
_entity_poly.pdbx_strand_id
1 'polypeptide(L)'
;MDPADFRDDRALMGGLRASPVREADELAVRAVDTARKYKKRGSEASALCLLAEVAAAGQPPDSSAAAGVYVQAIVLAHELGMRPLVAQCHARLAALNQRMGQRDQARDHLISAVTMFREMDMPF
;
A
#
# COMPACT_ATOMS: atom_id res chain seq x y z
N MET A 1 -35.45 15.01 44.82
CA MET A 1 -35.26 15.96 43.72
C MET A 1 -33.95 16.72 43.91
N ASP A 2 -32.86 16.39 43.23
CA ASP A 2 -32.06 15.17 43.28
C ASP A 2 -30.59 15.58 43.02
N PRO A 3 -29.58 14.96 43.65
CA PRO A 3 -28.16 15.22 43.42
C PRO A 3 -27.56 14.24 42.39
N ALA A 4 -28.11 14.21 41.17
CA ALA A 4 -27.60 13.45 40.02
C ALA A 4 -28.09 14.11 38.71
N ASP A 5 -27.29 14.03 37.63
CA ASP A 5 -27.39 14.76 36.35
C ASP A 5 -27.04 16.25 36.45
N PHE A 6 -25.84 16.71 36.14
CA PHE A 6 -25.15 16.49 34.87
C PHE A 6 -23.65 16.72 35.07
N ARG A 7 -22.92 15.64 35.37
CA ARG A 7 -21.52 15.54 34.94
C ARG A 7 -21.53 14.86 33.58
N ASP A 8 -21.14 15.59 32.53
CA ASP A 8 -20.28 14.98 31.52
C ASP A 8 -19.20 16.00 31.11
N ASP A 9 -18.11 15.92 31.87
CA ASP A 9 -16.78 16.43 31.54
C ASP A 9 -16.28 15.77 30.25
N ARG A 10 -16.82 16.16 29.09
CA ARG A 10 -16.31 15.76 27.78
C ARG A 10 -15.78 16.90 26.93
N ALA A 11 -15.33 17.95 27.60
CA ALA A 11 -14.37 18.92 27.04
C ALA A 11 -12.94 18.34 26.85
N LEU A 12 -12.76 17.02 26.77
CA LEU A 12 -11.45 16.39 26.61
C LEU A 12 -11.50 15.24 25.59
N MET A 13 -10.65 15.33 24.58
CA MET A 13 -10.22 14.31 23.61
C MET A 13 -11.06 14.17 22.33
N GLY A 14 -10.51 14.78 21.27
CA GLY A 14 -11.03 14.71 19.91
C GLY A 14 -11.05 13.30 19.35
N GLY A 15 -12.14 12.99 18.64
CA GLY A 15 -12.17 11.93 17.65
C GLY A 15 -12.05 12.58 16.29
N LEU A 16 -10.82 12.95 15.90
CA LEU A 16 -10.49 13.13 14.49
C LEU A 16 -11.01 11.85 13.82
N ARG A 17 -12.09 11.93 13.01
CA ARG A 17 -12.45 10.82 12.12
C ARG A 17 -11.14 10.46 11.45
N ALA A 18 -10.65 9.24 11.72
CA ALA A 18 -9.39 8.79 11.16
C ALA A 18 -9.44 9.18 9.68
N SER A 19 -8.47 9.96 9.21
CA SER A 19 -8.41 10.33 7.80
C SER A 19 -8.62 9.02 7.01
N PRO A 20 -9.42 9.01 5.92
CA PRO A 20 -9.65 7.79 5.13
C PRO A 20 -8.36 7.04 4.80
N VAL A 21 -7.24 7.78 4.71
CA VAL A 21 -5.89 7.25 4.51
C VAL A 21 -5.36 6.46 5.70
N ARG A 22 -5.59 6.90 6.94
CA ARG A 22 -5.19 6.20 8.17
C ARG A 22 -5.99 4.92 8.38
N GLU A 23 -7.28 4.94 8.07
CA GLU A 23 -8.12 3.74 8.11
C GLU A 23 -7.69 2.72 7.04
N ALA A 24 -7.35 3.20 5.84
CA ALA A 24 -6.79 2.36 4.77
C ALA A 24 -5.45 1.73 5.17
N ASP A 25 -4.60 2.46 5.90
CA ASP A 25 -3.28 1.98 6.33
C ASP A 25 -3.43 0.86 7.37
N GLU A 26 -4.27 1.08 8.39
CA GLU A 26 -4.60 0.07 9.40
C GLU A 26 -5.27 -1.17 8.78
N LEU A 27 -6.09 -1.00 7.73
CA LEU A 27 -6.69 -2.12 7.02
C LEU A 27 -5.65 -2.90 6.19
N ALA A 28 -4.76 -2.20 5.49
CA ALA A 28 -3.73 -2.82 4.66
C ALA A 28 -2.70 -3.61 5.51
N VAL A 29 -2.26 -3.06 6.65
CA VAL A 29 -1.40 -3.77 7.61
C VAL A 29 -2.08 -5.03 8.13
N ARG A 30 -3.35 -4.92 8.57
CA ARG A 30 -4.12 -6.09 9.02
C ARG A 30 -4.29 -7.15 7.94
N ALA A 31 -4.44 -6.75 6.68
CA ALA A 31 -4.54 -7.67 5.55
C ALA A 31 -3.23 -8.46 5.36
N VAL A 32 -2.07 -7.81 5.46
CA VAL A 32 -0.75 -8.46 5.41
C VAL A 32 -0.58 -9.45 6.57
N ASP A 33 -0.86 -9.02 7.80
CA ASP A 33 -0.71 -9.87 8.99
C ASP A 33 -1.64 -11.10 8.93
N THR A 34 -2.87 -10.89 8.47
CA THR A 34 -3.83 -11.97 8.28
C THR A 34 -3.36 -12.94 7.20
N ALA A 35 -2.91 -12.43 6.04
CA ALA A 35 -2.43 -13.28 4.96
C ALA A 35 -1.21 -14.12 5.38
N ARG A 36 -0.28 -13.52 6.13
CA ARG A 36 0.88 -14.22 6.74
C ARG A 36 0.45 -15.28 7.74
N LYS A 37 -0.45 -14.93 8.66
CA LYS A 37 -0.98 -15.85 9.69
C LYS A 37 -1.62 -17.10 9.08
N TYR A 38 -2.36 -16.93 7.99
CA TYR A 38 -3.02 -18.04 7.29
C TYR A 38 -2.20 -18.62 6.13
N LYS A 39 -0.91 -18.23 5.97
CA LYS A 39 0.01 -18.67 4.92
C LYS A 39 -0.55 -18.52 3.49
N LYS A 40 -1.42 -17.52 3.27
CA LYS A 40 -2.01 -17.20 1.97
C LYS A 40 -1.08 -16.28 1.18
N ARG A 41 0.02 -16.85 0.68
CA ARG A 41 1.11 -16.09 0.04
C ARG A 41 0.63 -15.17 -1.11
N GLY A 42 -0.36 -15.60 -1.90
CA GLY A 42 -0.91 -14.75 -2.97
C GLY A 42 -1.71 -13.54 -2.47
N SER A 43 -2.46 -13.72 -1.38
CA SER A 43 -3.14 -12.62 -0.69
C SER A 43 -2.14 -11.68 -0.02
N GLU A 44 -1.02 -12.21 0.48
CA GLU A 44 0.06 -11.42 1.07
C GLU A 44 0.70 -10.50 0.02
N ALA A 45 1.04 -11.02 -1.17
CA ALA A 45 1.60 -10.20 -2.25
C ALA A 45 0.67 -9.05 -2.63
N SER A 46 -0.63 -9.33 -2.75
CA SER A 46 -1.65 -8.32 -3.09
C SER A 46 -1.81 -7.28 -1.98
N ALA A 47 -1.82 -7.73 -0.72
CA ALA A 47 -1.91 -6.85 0.45
C ALA A 47 -0.68 -5.94 0.60
N LEU A 48 0.52 -6.44 0.28
CA LEU A 48 1.74 -5.62 0.25
C LEU A 48 1.66 -4.54 -0.83
N CYS A 49 1.22 -4.84 -2.05
CA CYS A 49 1.08 -3.81 -3.08
C CYS A 49 0.03 -2.74 -2.69
N LEU A 50 -1.05 -3.13 -2.01
CA LEU A 50 -2.04 -2.17 -1.48
C LEU A 50 -1.46 -1.32 -0.35
N LEU A 51 -0.74 -1.92 0.59
CA LEU A 51 -0.09 -1.20 1.69
C LEU A 51 0.88 -0.14 1.16
N ALA A 52 1.68 -0.48 0.15
CA ALA A 52 2.58 0.46 -0.49
C ALA A 52 1.84 1.63 -1.17
N GLU A 53 0.70 1.36 -1.81
CA GLU A 53 -0.15 2.37 -2.43
C GLU A 53 -0.73 3.35 -1.40
N VAL A 54 -1.21 2.83 -0.27
CA VAL A 54 -1.74 3.65 0.82
C VAL A 54 -0.65 4.50 1.45
N ALA A 55 0.52 3.92 1.74
CA ALA A 55 1.66 4.66 2.29
C ALA A 55 2.12 5.78 1.34
N ALA A 56 2.11 5.53 0.03
CA ALA A 56 2.43 6.52 -1.00
C ALA A 56 1.37 7.64 -1.14
N ALA A 57 0.12 7.36 -0.76
CA ALA A 57 -0.99 8.32 -0.76
C ALA A 57 -1.16 9.03 0.61
N GLY A 58 -0.33 8.69 1.60
CA GLY A 58 -0.23 9.32 2.91
C GLY A 58 -0.11 10.85 2.85
N GLN A 59 -0.52 11.52 3.92
CA GLN A 59 -0.24 12.94 4.13
C GLN A 59 0.37 13.16 5.52
N PRO A 60 1.70 13.39 5.62
CA PRO A 60 2.67 13.38 4.52
C PRO A 60 2.88 11.96 3.93
N PRO A 61 3.26 11.84 2.65
CA PRO A 61 3.50 10.54 2.03
C PRO A 61 4.82 9.94 2.52
N ASP A 62 4.78 8.69 2.99
CA ASP A 62 6.00 7.93 3.32
C ASP A 62 6.50 7.18 2.09
N SER A 63 7.02 7.95 1.14
CA SER A 63 7.41 7.44 -0.18
C SER A 63 8.56 6.43 -0.10
N SER A 64 9.46 6.57 0.88
CA SER A 64 10.57 5.64 1.08
C SER A 64 10.07 4.30 1.62
N ALA A 65 9.18 4.30 2.62
CA ALA A 65 8.59 3.06 3.12
C ALA A 65 7.75 2.38 2.04
N ALA A 66 6.93 3.14 1.32
CA ALA A 66 6.12 2.63 0.21
C ALA A 66 6.98 1.94 -0.86
N ALA A 67 8.11 2.54 -1.26
CA ALA A 67 9.03 1.93 -2.21
C ALA A 67 9.57 0.57 -1.73
N GLY A 68 9.98 0.48 -0.46
CA GLY A 68 10.44 -0.78 0.14
C GLY A 68 9.35 -1.86 0.18
N VAL A 69 8.11 -1.48 0.46
CA VAL A 69 6.96 -2.41 0.46
C VAL A 69 6.61 -2.89 -0.96
N TYR A 70 6.67 -2.01 -1.98
CA TYR A 70 6.49 -2.43 -3.38
C TYR A 70 7.52 -3.48 -3.80
N VAL A 71 8.78 -3.31 -3.41
CA VAL A 71 9.84 -4.29 -3.73
C VAL A 71 9.54 -5.66 -3.09
N GLN A 72 9.11 -5.69 -1.83
CA GLN A 72 8.70 -6.94 -1.18
C GLN A 72 7.55 -7.62 -1.91
N ALA A 73 6.55 -6.84 -2.33
CA ALA A 73 5.40 -7.34 -3.05
C ALA A 73 5.78 -7.91 -4.42
N ILE A 74 6.70 -7.25 -5.14
CA ILE A 74 7.24 -7.71 -6.43
C ILE A 74 7.95 -9.07 -6.27
N VAL A 75 8.84 -9.20 -5.28
CA VAL A 75 9.57 -10.45 -5.02
C VAL A 75 8.59 -11.59 -4.74
N LEU A 76 7.65 -11.37 -3.82
CA LEU A 76 6.68 -12.41 -3.47
C LEU A 76 5.74 -12.75 -4.63
N ALA A 77 5.24 -11.76 -5.37
CA ALA A 77 4.40 -11.98 -6.54
C ALA A 77 5.15 -12.75 -7.64
N HIS A 78 6.44 -12.46 -7.83
CA HIS A 78 7.29 -13.17 -8.79
C HIS A 78 7.48 -14.64 -8.40
N GLU A 79 7.81 -14.93 -7.14
CA GLU A 79 7.94 -16.30 -6.62
C GLU A 79 6.65 -17.12 -6.77
N LEU A 80 5.50 -16.46 -6.73
CA LEU A 80 4.18 -17.09 -6.87
C LEU A 80 3.68 -17.15 -8.31
N GLY A 81 4.45 -16.65 -9.29
CA GLY A 81 4.05 -16.60 -10.70
C GLY A 81 2.92 -15.62 -10.99
N MET A 82 2.65 -14.66 -10.11
CA MET A 82 1.59 -13.66 -10.25
C MET A 82 2.00 -12.52 -11.20
N ARG A 83 2.32 -12.85 -12.45
CA ARG A 83 2.85 -11.90 -13.46
C ARG A 83 2.06 -10.59 -13.59
N PRO A 84 0.70 -10.58 -13.58
CA PRO A 84 -0.07 -9.33 -13.63
C PRO A 84 0.17 -8.42 -12.42
N LEU A 85 0.35 -8.99 -11.24
CA LEU A 85 0.62 -8.23 -10.03
C LEU A 85 2.05 -7.66 -10.06
N VAL A 86 3.03 -8.45 -10.52
CA VAL A 86 4.42 -7.97 -10.70
C VAL A 86 4.46 -6.74 -11.60
N ALA A 87 3.81 -6.80 -12.77
CA ALA A 87 3.76 -5.69 -13.72
C ALA A 87 3.11 -4.43 -13.12
N GLN A 88 1.98 -4.59 -12.42
CA GLN A 88 1.29 -3.49 -11.75
C GLN A 88 2.15 -2.84 -10.66
N CYS A 89 2.83 -3.63 -9.83
CA CYS A 89 3.63 -3.10 -8.73
C CYS A 89 4.90 -2.41 -9.25
N HIS A 90 5.48 -2.87 -10.37
CA HIS A 90 6.50 -2.12 -11.09
C HIS A 90 5.99 -0.78 -11.64
N ALA A 91 4.82 -0.73 -12.26
CA ALA A 91 4.27 0.52 -12.80
C ALA A 91 4.01 1.56 -11.69
N ARG A 92 3.45 1.11 -10.56
CA ARG A 92 3.17 1.97 -9.40
C ARG A 92 4.45 2.45 -8.70
N LEU A 93 5.46 1.58 -8.58
CA LEU A 93 6.76 1.95 -8.05
C LEU A 93 7.49 2.94 -8.97
N ALA A 94 7.38 2.78 -10.29
CA ALA A 94 7.89 3.76 -11.24
C ALA A 94 7.27 5.14 -11.03
N ALA A 95 5.93 5.21 -10.91
CA ALA A 95 5.22 6.46 -10.63
C ALA A 95 5.65 7.10 -9.29
N LEU A 96 5.90 6.29 -8.26
CA LEU A 96 6.40 6.77 -6.98
C LEU A 96 7.82 7.32 -7.08
N ASN A 97 8.73 6.62 -7.77
CA ASN A 97 10.10 7.07 -8.00
C ASN A 97 10.17 8.37 -8.80
N GLN A 98 9.24 8.59 -9.74
CA GLN A 98 9.11 9.89 -10.43
C GLN A 98 8.77 11.02 -9.45
N ARG A 99 7.86 10.79 -8.50
CA ARG A 99 7.50 11.79 -7.47
C ARG A 99 8.67 12.09 -6.53
N MET A 100 9.51 11.09 -6.26
CA MET A 100 10.74 11.25 -5.47
C MET A 100 11.93 11.84 -6.26
N GLY A 101 11.78 12.09 -7.57
CA GLY A 101 12.85 12.61 -8.44
C GLY A 101 13.89 11.56 -8.88
N GLN A 102 13.66 10.28 -8.59
CA GLN A 102 14.56 9.16 -8.88
C GLN A 102 14.32 8.63 -10.31
N ARG A 103 14.67 9.45 -11.31
CA ARG A 103 14.33 9.20 -12.72
C ARG A 103 14.87 7.89 -13.28
N ASP A 104 16.09 7.51 -12.94
CA ASP A 104 16.71 6.28 -13.46
C ASP A 104 15.97 5.05 -12.95
N GLN A 105 15.71 4.99 -11.63
CA GLN A 105 14.94 3.91 -11.01
C GLN A 105 13.50 3.85 -11.52
N ALA A 106 12.88 5.00 -11.76
CA ALA A 106 11.56 5.06 -12.36
C ALA A 106 11.54 4.46 -13.79
N ARG A 107 12.56 4.79 -14.59
CA ARG A 107 12.70 4.29 -15.97
C ARG A 107 12.84 2.77 -15.98
N ASP A 108 13.69 2.21 -15.12
CA ASP A 108 13.93 0.77 -15.05
C ASP A 108 12.64 0.01 -14.69
N HIS A 109 11.90 0.47 -13.67
CA HIS A 109 10.64 -0.15 -13.29
C HIS A 109 9.55 0.01 -14.36
N LEU A 110 9.51 1.14 -15.07
CA LEU A 110 8.56 1.33 -16.16
C LEU A 110 8.85 0.38 -17.33
N ILE A 111 10.12 0.17 -17.69
CA ILE A 111 10.52 -0.79 -18.72
C ILE A 111 10.10 -2.21 -18.34
N SER A 112 10.34 -2.62 -17.09
CA SER A 112 9.92 -3.93 -16.60
C SER A 112 8.39 -4.10 -16.69
N ALA A 113 7.62 -3.10 -16.23
CA ALA A 113 6.15 -3.16 -16.30
C ALA A 113 5.64 -3.29 -17.73
N VAL A 114 6.10 -2.42 -18.64
CA VAL A 114 5.66 -2.41 -20.05
C VAL A 114 6.05 -3.71 -20.75
N THR A 115 7.25 -4.23 -20.50
CA THR A 115 7.71 -5.50 -21.09
C THR A 115 6.81 -6.64 -20.64
N MET A 116 6.52 -6.74 -19.33
CA MET A 116 5.65 -7.80 -18.81
C MET A 116 4.22 -7.69 -19.33
N PHE A 117 3.63 -6.49 -19.38
CA PHE A 117 2.29 -6.32 -19.93
C PHE A 117 2.21 -6.75 -21.40
N ARG A 118 3.22 -6.40 -22.20
CA ARG A 118 3.32 -6.83 -23.61
C ARG A 118 3.46 -8.34 -23.74
N GLU A 119 4.30 -8.98 -22.93
CA GLU A 119 4.44 -10.44 -22.92
C GLU A 119 3.16 -11.19 -22.48
N MET A 120 2.20 -10.50 -21.88
CA MET A 120 0.91 -11.05 -21.47
C MET A 120 -0.25 -10.60 -22.38
N ASP A 121 0.03 -9.87 -23.47
CA ASP A 121 -0.98 -9.24 -24.34
C ASP A 121 -2.00 -8.39 -23.57
N MET A 122 -1.57 -7.77 -22.47
CA MET A 122 -2.43 -6.95 -21.61
C MET A 122 -2.29 -5.46 -21.96
N PRO A 123 -3.41 -4.70 -22.01
CA PRO A 123 -3.35 -3.25 -22.07
C PRO A 123 -2.76 -2.70 -20.78
N PHE A 124 -1.95 -1.64 -20.89
CA PHE A 124 -1.24 -0.97 -19.80
C PHE A 124 -1.52 0.53 -19.78
#